data_AF-A0A6B3FTP5-F1
#
_entry.id   AF-A0A6B3FTP5-F1
#
_cell.length_a   1.000
_cell.length_b   1.000
_cell.length_c   1.000
_cell.angle_alpha   90.00
_cell.angle_beta   90.00
_cell.angle_gamma   90.00
#
_symmetry.space_group_name_H-M   'P 1'
#
loop_
_entity.id
_entity.type
_entity.pdbx_description
1 polymer ?
#
loop_
_entity_poly.entity_id
_entity_poly.type
_entity_poly.pdbx_seq_one_letter_code
_entity_poly.pdbx_strand_id
1 'polypeptide(L)'
;LDLGLPDQDGYEVCGKIRKRTATPVIMVTARADVRSRIHGLNLGADDYVTKPYDTGELLARIHAVARRTSGTEDTAPTPVAALRLGAVAIELPTRRVSVDGEEVQLTRKEFDLLALLAQRPGVVFRREQIISEV
;
A
#
# COMPACT_ATOMS: atom_id res chain seq x y z
N LEU A 1 -4.03 8.75 -8.34
CA LEU A 1 -3.91 9.79 -9.37
C LEU A 1 -5.18 10.61 -9.36
N ASP A 2 -5.09 11.91 -9.03
CA ASP A 2 -6.25 12.80 -9.16
C ASP A 2 -6.53 13.07 -10.65
N LEU A 3 -7.79 13.11 -11.06
CA LEU A 3 -8.15 13.57 -12.42
C LEU A 3 -8.38 15.08 -12.48
N GLY A 4 -8.65 15.72 -11.34
CA GLY A 4 -8.81 17.17 -11.23
C GLY A 4 -7.50 17.90 -10.98
N LEU A 5 -6.41 17.45 -11.60
CA LEU A 5 -5.11 18.13 -11.49
C LEU A 5 -5.20 19.54 -12.12
N PRO A 6 -4.57 20.56 -11.49
CA PRO A 6 -4.70 21.95 -11.93
C PRO A 6 -3.93 22.28 -13.22
N ASP A 7 -2.89 21.50 -13.52
CA ASP A 7 -1.88 21.76 -14.54
C ASP A 7 -2.00 20.86 -15.78
N GLN A 8 -2.50 19.63 -15.63
CA GLN A 8 -2.68 18.69 -16.75
C GLN A 8 -3.88 17.77 -16.49
N ASP A 9 -4.56 17.27 -17.54
CA ASP A 9 -5.60 16.25 -17.37
C ASP A 9 -4.99 14.92 -16.84
N GLY A 10 -5.54 14.41 -15.74
CA GLY A 10 -5.11 13.15 -15.15
C GLY A 10 -5.25 11.95 -16.09
N TYR A 11 -6.14 11.98 -17.08
CA TYR A 11 -6.20 10.93 -18.11
C TYR A 11 -4.93 10.88 -18.95
N GLU A 12 -4.42 12.03 -19.37
CA GLU A 12 -3.16 12.10 -20.13
C GLU A 12 -1.97 11.68 -19.27
N VAL A 13 -1.97 12.07 -17.99
CA VAL A 13 -0.94 11.65 -17.03
C VAL A 13 -0.94 10.13 -16.89
N CYS A 14 -2.11 9.50 -16.77
CA CYS A 14 -2.23 8.04 -16.72
C CYS A 14 -1.63 7.39 -17.98
N GLY A 15 -1.99 7.89 -19.17
CA GLY A 15 -1.42 7.40 -20.43
C GLY A 15 0.10 7.54 -20.50
N LYS A 16 0.67 8.65 -20.01
CA LYS A 16 2.13 8.86 -19.93
C LYS A 16 2.80 7.89 -18.96
N ILE A 17 2.19 7.63 -17.80
CA ILE A 17 2.69 6.63 -16.82
C ILE A 17 2.70 5.24 -17.48
N ARG A 18 1.61 4.84 -18.13
CA ARG A 18 1.49 3.51 -18.77
C ARG A 18 2.46 3.26 -19.90
N LYS A 19 2.88 4.30 -20.61
CA LYS A 19 3.94 4.19 -21.62
C LYS A 19 5.34 3.96 -21.02
N ARG A 20 5.54 4.27 -19.73
CA ARG A 20 6.86 4.23 -19.07
C ARG A 20 6.99 3.12 -18.05
N THR A 21 5.93 2.81 -17.29
CA THR A 21 5.96 1.84 -16.20
C THR A 21 4.68 1.02 -16.15
N ALA A 22 4.78 -0.16 -15.52
CA ALA A 22 3.64 -1.01 -15.19
C ALA A 22 3.07 -0.73 -13.79
N THR A 23 3.48 0.36 -13.13
CA THR A 23 3.06 0.70 -11.77
C THR A 23 1.54 0.81 -11.69
N PRO A 24 0.87 0.12 -10.75
CA PRO A 24 -0.57 0.22 -10.65
C PRO A 24 -1.08 1.64 -10.38
N VAL A 25 -2.21 2.00 -10.98
CA VAL A 25 -2.81 3.34 -10.93
C VAL A 25 -4.26 3.23 -10.48
N ILE A 26 -4.56 3.86 -9.35
CA ILE A 26 -5.93 4.14 -8.91
C ILE A 26 -6.26 5.59 -9.26
N MET A 27 -7.31 5.80 -10.05
CA MET A 27 -7.85 7.14 -10.33
C MET A 27 -8.77 7.59 -9.21
N VAL A 28 -8.65 8.85 -8.81
CA VAL A 28 -9.41 9.46 -7.72
C VAL A 28 -9.99 10.77 -8.22
N THR A 29 -11.30 11.00 -8.12
CA THR A 29 -11.93 12.11 -8.85
C THR A 29 -13.33 12.45 -8.37
N ALA A 30 -13.79 13.68 -8.58
CA ALA A 30 -15.19 14.04 -8.34
C ALA A 30 -16.13 13.58 -9.48
N ARG A 31 -15.59 13.13 -10.61
CA ARG A 31 -16.39 12.68 -11.78
C ARG A 31 -16.96 11.29 -11.51
N ALA A 32 -18.23 11.24 -11.11
CA ALA A 32 -18.93 9.99 -10.78
C ALA A 32 -19.69 9.35 -11.95
N ASP A 33 -19.67 9.96 -13.13
CA ASP A 33 -20.38 9.44 -14.28
C ASP A 33 -19.73 8.16 -14.84
N VAL A 34 -20.57 7.27 -15.36
CA VAL A 34 -20.15 5.95 -15.85
C VAL A 34 -19.18 6.08 -17.01
N ARG A 35 -19.32 7.09 -17.88
CA ARG A 35 -18.47 7.27 -19.05
C ARG A 35 -17.04 7.61 -18.65
N SER A 36 -16.86 8.52 -17.68
CA SER A 36 -15.55 8.86 -17.11
C SER A 36 -14.86 7.64 -16.51
N ARG A 37 -15.57 6.84 -15.74
CA ARG A 37 -15.03 5.62 -15.15
C ARG A 37 -14.60 4.59 -16.21
N ILE A 38 -15.45 4.34 -17.21
CA ILE A 38 -15.12 3.44 -18.32
C ILE A 38 -13.88 3.95 -19.07
N HIS A 39 -13.84 5.25 -19.35
CA HIS A 39 -12.72 5.87 -20.06
C HIS A 39 -11.40 5.71 -19.29
N GLY A 40 -11.39 5.99 -17.98
CA GLY A 40 -10.21 5.84 -17.14
C GLY A 40 -9.69 4.40 -17.08
N LEU A 41 -10.57 3.42 -16.95
CA LEU A 41 -10.21 2.00 -16.96
C LEU A 41 -9.63 1.57 -18.32
N ASN A 42 -10.25 1.99 -19.43
CA ASN A 42 -9.75 1.69 -20.79
C ASN A 42 -8.38 2.32 -21.08
N LEU A 43 -8.04 3.44 -20.43
CA LEU A 43 -6.71 4.07 -20.49
C LEU A 43 -5.66 3.33 -19.65
N GLY A 44 -6.05 2.29 -18.92
CA GLY A 44 -5.17 1.46 -18.11
C GLY A 44 -5.15 1.83 -16.64
N ALA A 45 -6.18 2.47 -16.08
CA ALA A 45 -6.33 2.49 -14.62
C ALA A 45 -6.69 1.09 -14.10
N ASP A 46 -6.15 0.69 -12.94
CA ASP A 46 -6.46 -0.60 -12.30
C ASP A 46 -7.70 -0.52 -11.41
N ASP A 47 -8.04 0.70 -10.96
CA ASP A 47 -9.24 1.01 -10.21
C ASP A 47 -9.60 2.51 -10.32
N TYR A 48 -10.83 2.85 -9.97
CA TYR A 48 -11.40 4.19 -10.06
C TYR A 48 -12.29 4.49 -8.85
N VAL A 49 -11.99 5.57 -8.14
CA VAL A 49 -12.67 5.98 -6.90
C VAL A 49 -13.22 7.39 -7.03
N THR A 50 -14.48 7.55 -6.66
CA THR A 50 -15.17 8.85 -6.68
C THR A 50 -15.07 9.55 -5.33
N LYS A 51 -14.83 10.85 -5.33
CA LYS A 51 -14.92 11.71 -4.14
C LYS A 51 -16.39 12.06 -3.86
N PRO A 52 -16.80 12.14 -2.57
CA PRO A 52 -16.03 11.78 -1.38
C PRO A 52 -15.94 10.25 -1.21
N TYR A 53 -14.83 9.77 -0.65
CA TYR A 53 -14.60 8.35 -0.34
C TYR A 53 -14.17 8.18 1.10
N ASP A 54 -14.42 6.99 1.64
CA ASP A 54 -13.93 6.59 2.96
C ASP A 54 -12.44 6.18 2.88
N THR A 55 -11.66 6.49 3.92
CA THR A 55 -10.24 6.13 3.98
C THR A 55 -10.03 4.62 3.98
N GLY A 56 -10.89 3.87 4.68
CA GLY A 56 -10.88 2.41 4.70
C GLY A 56 -11.19 1.81 3.33
N GLU A 57 -12.14 2.41 2.58
CA GLU A 57 -12.42 2.02 1.19
C GLU A 57 -11.19 2.21 0.30
N LEU A 58 -10.55 3.37 0.35
CA LEU A 58 -9.36 3.65 -0.46
C LEU A 58 -8.22 2.69 -0.13
N LEU A 59 -7.96 2.43 1.16
CA LEU A 59 -6.95 1.47 1.60
C LEU A 59 -7.24 0.05 1.10
N ALA A 60 -8.50 -0.40 1.20
CA ALA A 60 -8.90 -1.72 0.71
C ALA A 60 -8.64 -1.88 -0.79
N ARG A 61 -8.92 -0.83 -1.58
CA ARG A 61 -8.67 -0.80 -3.03
C ARG A 61 -7.18 -0.79 -3.36
N ILE A 62 -6.37 -0.01 -2.63
CA ILE A 62 -4.91 -0.03 -2.76
C ILE A 62 -4.38 -1.45 -2.55
N HIS A 63 -4.80 -2.12 -1.48
CA HIS A 63 -4.39 -3.50 -1.22
C HIS A 63 -4.86 -4.47 -2.31
N ALA A 64 -6.09 -4.32 -2.82
CA ALA A 64 -6.64 -5.17 -3.88
C ALA A 64 -5.89 -5.02 -5.21
N VAL A 65 -5.53 -3.79 -5.59
CA VAL A 65 -4.74 -3.52 -6.79
C VAL A 65 -3.31 -4.06 -6.63
N ALA A 66 -2.67 -3.81 -5.48
CA ALA A 66 -1.32 -4.30 -5.21
C ALA A 66 -1.21 -5.84 -5.27
N ARG A 67 -2.20 -6.57 -4.72
CA ARG A 67 -2.24 -8.04 -4.81
C ARG A 67 -2.26 -8.55 -6.25
N ARG A 68 -3.02 -7.89 -7.14
CA ARG A 68 -3.12 -8.30 -8.57
C ARG A 68 -1.81 -8.08 -9.32
N THR A 69 -1.05 -7.05 -9.00
CA THR A 69 0.20 -6.72 -9.71
C THR A 69 1.41 -7.53 -9.25
N SER A 70 1.37 -8.15 -8.07
CA SER A 70 2.49 -8.95 -7.54
C SER A 70 2.59 -10.36 -8.15
N GLY A 71 1.74 -10.74 -9.11
CA GLY A 71 1.81 -12.03 -9.80
C GLY A 71 1.50 -13.25 -8.92
N THR A 72 1.11 -13.04 -7.67
CA THR A 72 0.59 -14.09 -6.78
C THR A 72 -0.88 -14.30 -7.07
N GLU A 73 -1.17 -15.03 -8.16
CA GLU A 73 -2.31 -15.93 -8.14
C GLU A 73 -2.00 -17.00 -7.10
N ASP A 74 -2.44 -16.79 -5.87
CA ASP A 74 -2.56 -17.91 -4.94
C ASP A 74 -3.84 -17.79 -4.11
N THR A 75 -4.65 -18.82 -4.27
CA THR A 75 -5.89 -19.14 -3.58
C THR A 75 -5.68 -19.28 -2.07
N ALA A 76 -5.79 -18.19 -1.31
CA ALA A 76 -6.17 -18.19 0.11
C ALA A 76 -6.40 -16.74 0.60
N PRO A 77 -7.28 -16.50 1.59
CA PRO A 77 -7.25 -15.25 2.32
C PRO A 77 -5.92 -15.17 3.07
N THR A 78 -4.92 -14.47 2.52
CA THR A 78 -3.68 -14.19 3.22
C THR A 78 -4.02 -13.39 4.48
N PRO A 79 -3.72 -13.89 5.69
CA PRO A 79 -3.81 -13.08 6.89
C PRO A 79 -2.83 -11.92 6.73
N VAL A 80 -3.28 -10.74 7.12
CA VAL A 80 -2.60 -9.46 6.94
C VAL A 80 -1.16 -9.51 7.50
N ALA A 81 -0.20 -9.24 6.61
CA ALA A 81 1.13 -8.65 6.84
C ALA A 81 2.01 -9.25 7.97
N ALA A 82 2.69 -10.36 7.68
CA ALA A 82 3.93 -10.71 8.38
C ALA A 82 5.14 -10.11 7.64
N LEU A 83 5.97 -9.30 8.31
CA LEU A 83 7.26 -8.83 7.79
C LEU A 83 8.32 -9.90 8.04
N ARG A 84 9.13 -10.24 7.03
CA ARG A 84 10.25 -11.18 7.16
C ARG A 84 11.58 -10.50 6.87
N LEU A 85 12.52 -10.62 7.81
CA LEU A 85 13.86 -10.04 7.77
C LEU A 85 14.89 -11.10 8.16
N GLY A 86 15.34 -11.87 7.17
CA GLY A 86 16.18 -13.04 7.42
C GLY A 86 15.45 -14.05 8.30
N ALA A 87 16.05 -14.39 9.44
CA ALA A 87 15.48 -15.28 10.46
C ALA A 87 14.30 -14.67 11.23
N VAL A 88 14.10 -13.34 11.17
CA VAL A 88 13.09 -12.65 11.97
C VAL A 88 11.77 -12.58 11.22
N ALA A 89 10.68 -13.03 11.85
CA ALA A 89 9.31 -12.83 11.38
C ALA A 89 8.53 -11.97 12.37
N ILE A 90 7.78 -10.99 11.86
CA ILE A 90 6.99 -10.04 12.66
C ILE A 90 5.56 -10.05 12.16
N GLU A 91 4.63 -10.54 12.96
CA GLU A 91 3.20 -10.46 12.69
C GLU A 91 2.63 -9.16 13.28
N LEU A 92 2.34 -8.19 12.42
CA LEU A 92 1.88 -6.87 12.85
C LEU A 92 0.52 -6.89 13.57
N PRO A 93 -0.51 -7.63 13.10
CA PRO A 93 -1.83 -7.60 13.74
C PRO A 93 -1.84 -8.22 15.14
N THR A 94 -1.10 -9.32 15.32
CA THR A 94 -1.04 -10.09 16.57
C THR A 94 0.10 -9.62 17.48
N ARG A 95 0.97 -8.74 16.99
CA ARG A 95 2.17 -8.24 17.67
C ARG A 95 3.10 -9.35 18.13
N ARG A 96 3.22 -10.40 17.31
CA ARG A 96 4.11 -11.54 17.58
C ARG A 96 5.39 -11.41 16.78
N VAL A 97 6.49 -11.82 17.39
CA VAL A 97 7.81 -11.86 16.74
C VAL A 97 8.39 -13.24 16.94
N SER A 98 8.99 -13.80 15.90
CA SER A 98 9.79 -15.01 16.00
C SER A 98 11.14 -14.85 15.34
N VAL A 99 12.13 -15.59 15.83
CA VAL A 99 13.48 -15.69 15.26
C VAL A 99 13.76 -17.16 15.03
N ASP A 100 14.05 -17.56 13.80
CA ASP A 100 14.22 -18.97 13.41
C ASP A 100 13.02 -19.85 13.79
N GLY A 101 11.83 -19.26 13.82
CA GLY A 101 10.58 -19.94 14.17
C GLY A 101 10.25 -19.99 15.67
N GLU A 102 11.19 -19.62 16.54
CA GLU A 102 10.98 -19.53 17.99
C GLU A 102 10.38 -18.17 18.36
N GLU A 103 9.29 -18.16 19.14
CA GLU A 103 8.62 -16.91 19.54
C GLU A 103 9.46 -16.13 20.56
N VAL A 104 9.65 -14.84 20.29
CA VAL A 104 10.37 -13.90 21.15
C VAL A 104 9.38 -12.93 21.76
N GLN A 105 9.31 -12.94 23.09
CA GLN A 105 8.49 -11.99 23.83
C GLN A 105 9.18 -10.61 23.88
N LEU A 106 8.47 -9.60 23.39
CA LEU A 106 8.92 -8.21 23.42
C LEU A 106 7.97 -7.38 24.26
N THR A 107 8.51 -6.37 24.94
CA THR A 107 7.68 -5.30 25.50
C THR A 107 7.02 -4.51 24.38
N ARG A 108 5.98 -3.74 24.72
CA ARG A 108 5.25 -2.90 23.76
C ARG A 108 6.19 -1.98 22.96
N LYS A 109 7.10 -1.29 23.65
CA LYS A 109 8.04 -0.33 23.04
C LYS A 109 9.11 -1.02 22.18
N GLU A 110 9.60 -2.19 22.58
CA GLU A 110 10.53 -2.97 21.76
C GLU A 110 9.87 -3.47 20.47
N PHE A 111 8.63 -3.93 20.56
CA PHE A 111 7.86 -4.33 19.39
C PHE A 111 7.65 -3.13 18.44
N ASP A 112 7.20 -2.00 18.97
CA ASP A 112 6.91 -0.80 18.17
C ASP A 112 8.18 -0.28 17.47
N LEU A 113 9.32 -0.27 18.17
CA LEU A 113 10.61 0.06 17.59
C LEU A 113 11.02 -0.92 16.49
N LEU A 114 10.93 -2.23 16.75
CA LEU A 114 11.27 -3.25 15.76
C LEU A 114 10.38 -3.15 14.52
N ALA A 115 9.07 -2.97 14.71
CA ALA A 115 8.11 -2.81 13.63
C ALA A 115 8.38 -1.54 12.80
N LEU A 116 8.75 -0.43 13.44
CA LEU A 116 9.13 0.81 12.76
C LEU A 116 10.36 0.59 11.86
N LEU A 117 11.41 -0.03 12.39
CA LEU A 117 12.64 -0.32 11.65
C LEU A 117 12.38 -1.33 10.52
N ALA A 118 11.57 -2.36 10.79
CA ALA A 118 11.27 -3.44 9.86
C ALA A 118 10.43 -2.99 8.64
N GLN A 119 9.60 -1.95 8.80
CA GLN A 119 8.81 -1.39 7.71
C GLN A 119 9.65 -0.68 6.64
N ARG A 120 10.87 -0.22 6.97
CA ARG A 120 11.77 0.47 6.03
C ARG A 120 13.20 -0.06 6.14
N PRO A 121 13.47 -1.29 5.66
CA PRO A 121 14.81 -1.90 5.76
C PRO A 121 15.87 -1.05 5.03
N GLY A 122 17.02 -0.86 5.67
CA GLY A 122 18.14 -0.09 5.12
C GLY A 122 18.02 1.44 5.27
N VAL A 123 16.92 1.95 5.83
CA VAL A 123 16.77 3.38 6.14
C VAL A 123 17.31 3.68 7.53
N VAL A 124 18.17 4.70 7.65
CA VAL A 124 18.66 5.19 8.93
C VAL A 124 17.64 6.15 9.53
N PHE A 125 17.16 5.84 10.73
CA PHE A 125 16.28 6.72 11.51
C PHE A 125 17.08 7.52 12.52
N ARG A 126 16.78 8.83 12.65
CA ARG A 126 17.33 9.66 13.73
C ARG A 126 16.63 9.37 15.05
N ARG A 127 17.31 9.62 16.17
CA ARG A 127 16.78 9.38 17.52
C ARG A 127 15.45 10.12 17.74
N GLU A 128 15.37 11.38 17.30
CA GLU A 128 14.17 12.21 17.49
C GLU A 128 12.97 11.64 16.74
N GLN A 129 13.19 11.04 15.56
CA GLN A 129 12.15 10.40 14.76
C GLN A 129 11.64 9.13 15.42
N ILE A 130 12.54 8.33 16.01
CA ILE A 130 12.17 7.12 16.74
C ILE A 130 11.31 7.49 17.96
N ILE A 131 11.71 8.53 18.71
CA ILE A 131 10.98 8.96 19.91
C ILE A 131 9.57 9.49 19.56
N SER A 132 9.39 10.13 18.39
CA SER A 132 8.08 10.63 17.98
C SER A 132 7.13 9.54 17.48
N GLU A 133 7.65 8.46 16.92
CA GLU A 133 6.87 7.41 16.25
C GLU A 133 6.58 6.19 17.17
N VAL A 134 7.32 6.03 18.27
CA VAL A 134 7.27 4.85 19.17
C VAL A 134 6.76 5.17 20.56
#